data_AF-A0A3T1CCR6-F1
#
_entry.id   AF-A0A3T1CCR6-F1
#
_cell.length_a   1.000
_cell.length_b   1.000
_cell.length_c   1.000
_cell.angle_alpha   90.00
_cell.angle_beta   90.00
_cell.angle_gamma   90.00
#
_symmetry.space_group_name_H-M   'P 1'
#
loop_
_entity.id
_entity.type
_entity.pdbx_description
1 polymer ?
#
loop_
_entity_poly.entity_id
_entity_poly.type
_entity_poly.pdbx_seq_one_letter_code
_entity_poly.pdbx_strand_id
1 'polypeptide(L)'
;MEERCFLQAKKLIRPFSLSSKVRCRGYSLPLERAITDFGADIAFGKVGEKMKEHYGIEASSSMVRLITQKHASKIAKLKKEASSQEAIIFLMWV
;
A
#
# COMPACT_ATOMS: atom_id res chain seq x y z
N MET A 1 -5.13 -9.52 25.45
CA MET A 1 -4.24 -10.65 25.07
C MET A 1 -2.92 -10.05 24.65
N GLU A 2 -1.85 -10.28 25.41
CA GLU A 2 -0.50 -9.80 25.07
C GLU A 2 0.31 -10.94 24.43
N GLU A 3 1.00 -10.64 23.34
CA GLU A 3 1.88 -11.60 22.66
C GLU A 3 3.15 -11.84 23.49
N ARG A 4 3.53 -13.10 23.73
CA ARG A 4 4.81 -13.43 24.37
C ARG A 4 5.97 -13.00 23.47
N CYS A 5 6.84 -12.14 23.99
CA CYS A 5 8.03 -11.64 23.30
C CYS A 5 9.30 -12.33 23.83
N PHE A 6 10.27 -12.60 22.95
CA PHE A 6 11.53 -13.25 23.29
C PHE A 6 12.72 -12.35 22.92
N LEU A 7 13.77 -12.31 23.73
CA LEU A 7 15.03 -11.67 23.37
C LEU A 7 16.01 -12.74 22.89
N GLN A 8 16.44 -12.64 21.63
CA GLN A 8 17.46 -13.52 21.05
C GLN A 8 18.54 -12.65 20.40
N ALA A 9 19.81 -12.83 20.81
CA ALA A 9 20.95 -12.08 20.27
C ALA A 9 20.73 -10.54 20.25
N LYS A 10 20.22 -9.96 21.35
CA LYS A 10 19.85 -8.54 21.49
C LYS A 10 18.71 -8.05 20.57
N LYS A 11 17.99 -8.95 19.89
CA LYS A 11 16.81 -8.61 19.09
C LYS A 11 15.53 -9.10 19.77
N LEU A 12 14.52 -8.24 19.83
CA LEU A 12 13.19 -8.61 20.29
C LEU A 12 12.43 -9.35 19.18
N ILE A 13 12.04 -10.59 19.44
CA ILE A 13 11.25 -11.44 18.57
C ILE A 13 9.82 -11.47 19.08
N ARG A 14 8.88 -11.21 18.16
CA ARG A 14 7.44 -11.33 18.33
C ARG A 14 6.94 -12.45 17.40
N PRO A 15 6.89 -13.72 17.85
CA PRO A 15 6.67 -14.86 16.97
C PRO A 15 5.36 -14.81 16.19
N PHE A 16 4.27 -14.38 16.82
CA PHE A 16 2.97 -14.24 16.17
C PHE A 16 2.97 -13.07 15.18
N SER A 17 3.48 -11.90 15.56
CA SER A 17 3.59 -10.77 14.62
C SER A 17 4.47 -11.11 13.40
N LEU A 18 5.57 -11.84 13.63
CA LEU A 18 6.46 -12.33 12.58
C LEU A 18 5.77 -13.33 11.65
N SER A 19 5.08 -14.33 12.23
CA SER A 19 4.39 -15.40 11.50
C SER A 19 3.20 -14.87 10.70
N SER A 20 2.38 -14.02 11.33
CA SER A 20 1.20 -13.39 10.71
C SER A 20 1.54 -12.31 9.68
N LYS A 21 2.82 -11.89 9.60
CA LYS A 21 3.30 -10.77 8.77
C LYS A 21 2.58 -9.45 9.08
N VAL A 22 1.94 -9.34 10.25
CA VAL A 22 1.29 -8.13 10.72
C VAL A 22 2.37 -7.17 11.23
N ARG A 23 2.28 -5.92 10.81
CA ARG A 23 3.17 -4.85 11.25
C ARG A 23 2.35 -3.73 11.87
N CYS A 24 2.87 -3.12 12.93
CA CYS A 24 2.25 -1.92 13.50
C CYS A 24 2.09 -0.86 12.41
N ARG A 25 0.87 -0.31 12.27
CA ARG A 25 0.51 0.68 11.26
C ARG A 25 0.74 0.20 9.81
N GLY A 26 0.85 -1.10 9.61
CA GLY A 26 0.88 -1.72 8.29
C GLY A 26 -0.53 -1.92 7.76
N TYR A 27 -0.69 -1.82 6.45
CA TYR A 27 -1.95 -2.08 5.76
C TYR A 27 -1.82 -3.39 4.99
N SER A 28 -2.90 -4.18 4.99
CA SER A 28 -2.95 -5.39 4.17
C SER A 28 -3.05 -4.99 2.69
N LEU A 29 -2.53 -5.82 1.80
CA LEU A 29 -2.61 -5.55 0.35
C LEU A 29 -4.06 -5.39 -0.16
N PRO A 30 -5.04 -6.21 0.27
CA PRO A 30 -6.44 -6.00 -0.11
C PRO A 30 -6.98 -4.65 0.33
N LEU A 31 -6.62 -4.20 1.54
CA LEU A 31 -7.04 -2.89 2.05
C LEU A 31 -6.40 -1.74 1.26
N GLU A 32 -5.10 -1.83 0.96
CA GLU A 32 -4.44 -0.83 0.13
C GLU A 32 -5.10 -0.73 -1.26
N ARG A 33 -5.52 -1.85 -1.86
CA ARG A 33 -6.24 -1.86 -3.15
C ARG A 33 -7.59 -1.17 -3.07
N ALA A 34 -8.45 -1.58 -2.13
CA ALA A 34 -9.76 -0.96 -1.96
C ALA A 34 -9.67 0.57 -1.75
N ILE A 35 -8.70 1.02 -0.95
CA ILE A 35 -8.44 2.45 -0.73
C ILE A 35 -7.96 3.13 -2.01
N THR A 36 -7.09 2.48 -2.78
CA THR A 36 -6.54 3.06 -4.01
C THR A 36 -7.62 3.19 -5.08
N ASP A 37 -8.50 2.21 -5.22
CA ASP A 37 -9.62 2.22 -6.16
C ASP A 37 -10.52 3.44 -5.88
N PHE A 38 -11.04 3.57 -4.65
CA PHE A 38 -11.84 4.76 -4.31
C PHE A 38 -11.06 6.07 -4.40
N GLY A 39 -9.78 6.07 -4.00
CA GLY A 39 -8.94 7.26 -4.06
C GLY A 39 -8.60 7.72 -5.48
N ALA A 40 -8.75 6.85 -6.48
CA ALA A 40 -8.61 7.21 -7.89
C ALA A 40 -9.89 7.86 -8.45
N ASP A 41 -11.06 7.47 -7.93
CA ASP A 41 -12.36 7.87 -8.49
C ASP A 41 -12.97 9.10 -7.82
N ILE A 42 -12.81 9.27 -6.51
CA ILE A 42 -13.49 10.33 -5.74
C ILE A 42 -12.51 11.12 -4.86
N ALA A 43 -12.94 12.32 -4.44
CA ALA A 43 -12.17 13.16 -3.55
C ALA A 43 -11.84 12.46 -2.23
N PHE A 44 -10.58 12.55 -1.78
CA PHE A 44 -10.08 11.83 -0.59
C PHE A 44 -10.90 12.05 0.69
N GLY A 45 -11.52 13.22 0.84
CA GLY A 45 -12.40 13.52 1.98
C GLY A 45 -13.67 12.66 2.04
N LYS A 46 -14.14 12.15 0.90
CA LYS A 46 -15.36 11.31 0.79
C LYS A 46 -15.07 9.80 0.84
N VAL A 47 -13.82 9.39 0.64
CA VAL A 47 -13.43 7.97 0.64
C VAL A 47 -13.66 7.32 1.99
N GLY A 48 -13.50 8.05 3.09
CA GLY A 48 -13.75 7.51 4.44
C GLY A 48 -15.18 7.01 4.63
N GLU A 49 -16.16 7.73 4.09
CA GLU A 49 -17.57 7.33 4.11
C GLU A 49 -17.80 6.04 3.33
N LYS A 50 -17.21 5.92 2.13
CA LYS A 50 -17.30 4.71 1.30
C LYS A 50 -16.59 3.50 1.89
N MET A 51 -15.43 3.70 2.51
CA MET A 51 -14.72 2.64 3.22
C MET A 51 -15.54 2.10 4.40
N LYS A 52 -16.23 2.99 5.13
CA LYS A 52 -17.13 2.60 6.21
C LYS A 52 -18.38 1.88 5.69
N GLU A 53 -18.97 2.36 4.61
CA GLU A 53 -20.16 1.75 3.97
C GLU A 53 -19.88 0.33 3.45
N HIS A 54 -18.79 0.14 2.70
CA HIS A 54 -18.52 -1.13 2.00
C HIS A 54 -17.74 -2.14 2.84
N TYR A 55 -16.87 -1.67 3.75
CA TYR A 55 -15.94 -2.54 4.49
C TYR A 55 -16.04 -2.40 6.01
N GLY A 56 -16.84 -1.45 6.53
CA GLY A 56 -16.94 -1.20 7.97
C GLY A 56 -15.66 -0.60 8.58
N ILE A 57 -14.74 -0.09 7.76
CA ILE A 57 -13.44 0.42 8.20
C ILE A 57 -13.44 1.94 8.13
N GLU A 58 -13.08 2.59 9.24
CA GLU A 58 -12.85 4.03 9.25
C GLU A 58 -11.48 4.35 8.65
N ALA A 59 -11.48 5.12 7.56
CA ALA A 59 -10.27 5.56 6.88
C ALA A 59 -10.17 7.09 6.96
N SER A 60 -9.03 7.59 7.46
CA SER A 60 -8.76 9.03 7.45
C SER A 60 -8.39 9.51 6.04
N SER A 61 -8.74 10.75 5.70
CA SER A 61 -8.42 11.34 4.41
C SER A 61 -6.90 11.39 4.14
N SER A 62 -6.09 11.57 5.18
CA SER A 62 -4.63 11.55 5.09
C SER A 62 -4.08 10.16 4.76
N MET A 63 -4.64 9.10 5.37
CA MET A 63 -4.31 7.71 5.07
C MET A 63 -4.65 7.36 3.62
N VAL A 64 -5.85 7.71 3.17
CA VAL A 64 -6.31 7.51 1.79
C VAL A 64 -5.34 8.16 0.82
N ARG A 65 -5.09 9.47 0.98
CA ARG A 65 -4.15 10.22 0.14
C ARG A 65 -2.77 9.56 0.09
N LEU A 66 -2.21 9.18 1.24
CA LEU A 66 -0.86 8.63 1.32
C LEU A 66 -0.76 7.28 0.58
N ILE A 67 -1.75 6.40 0.75
CA ILE A 67 -1.78 5.10 0.09
C ILE A 67 -1.97 5.27 -1.42
N THR A 68 -2.94 6.08 -1.85
CA THR A 68 -3.20 6.32 -3.29
C THR A 68 -1.99 6.94 -3.97
N GLN A 69 -1.35 7.95 -3.36
CA GLN A 69 -0.17 8.61 -3.93
C GLN A 69 1.07 7.67 -3.99
N LYS A 70 1.24 6.80 -2.99
CA LYS A 70 2.29 5.78 -2.99
C LYS A 70 2.14 4.85 -4.20
N HIS A 71 0.93 4.38 -4.50
CA HIS A 71 0.67 3.52 -5.66
C HIS A 71 0.80 4.28 -6.98
N ALA A 72 0.26 5.50 -7.07
CA ALA A 72 0.40 6.35 -8.24
C ALA A 72 1.87 6.63 -8.60
N SER A 73 2.71 6.93 -7.60
CA SER A 73 4.15 7.13 -7.80
C SER A 73 4.84 5.87 -8.35
N LYS A 74 4.46 4.69 -7.86
CA LYS A 74 5.01 3.42 -8.34
C LYS A 74 4.60 3.15 -9.79
N ILE A 75 3.34 3.39 -10.15
CA ILE A 75 2.84 3.25 -11.53
C ILE A 75 3.55 4.23 -12.46
N ALA A 76 3.74 5.48 -12.04
CA ALA A 76 4.45 6.49 -12.84
C ALA A 76 5.90 6.08 -13.13
N LYS A 77 6.61 5.48 -12.16
CA LYS A 77 7.96 4.95 -12.35
C LYS A 77 7.98 3.80 -13.36
N LEU A 78 7.07 2.83 -13.21
CA LEU A 78 6.95 1.70 -14.14
C LEU A 78 6.66 2.16 -15.57
N LYS A 79 5.79 3.18 -15.74
CA LYS A 79 5.50 3.77 -17.05
C LYS A 79 6.74 4.42 -17.67
N LYS A 80 7.53 5.13 -16.87
CA LYS A 80 8.79 5.73 -17.33
C LYS A 80 9.78 4.66 -17.80
N GLU A 81 9.97 3.62 -17.00
CA GLU A 81 10.86 2.49 -17.34
C GLU A 81 10.42 1.77 -18.61
N ALA A 82 9.12 1.51 -18.78
CA ALA A 82 8.55 0.93 -19.99
C ALA A 82 8.82 1.81 -21.24
N SER A 83 8.57 3.13 -21.14
CA SER A 83 8.83 4.05 -22.26
C SER A 83 10.31 4.12 -22.64
N SER A 84 11.23 3.97 -21.68
CA SER A 84 12.67 3.88 -21.95
C SER A 84 13.04 2.56 -22.64
N GLN A 85 12.39 1.45 -22.27
CA GLN A 85 12.61 0.15 -22.92
C GLN A 85 12.08 0.12 -24.36
N GLU A 86 10.91 0.68 -24.60
CA GLU A 86 10.33 0.83 -25.95
C GLU A 86 11.25 1.67 -26.86
N ALA A 87 11.81 2.76 -26.34
CA ALA A 87 12.77 3.60 -27.07
C ALA A 87 14.07 2.85 -27.40
N ILE A 88 14.58 2.03 -26.47
CA ILE A 88 15.78 1.20 -26.71
C ILE A 88 15.49 0.14 -27.78
N ILE A 89 14.35 -0.55 -27.70
CA ILE A 89 13.96 -1.54 -28.71
C ILE A 89 13.85 -0.86 -30.07
N PHE A 90 13.18 0.29 -30.17
CA PHE A 90 13.04 1.00 -31.43
C PHE A 90 14.41 1.41 -32.02
N LEU A 91 15.33 1.91 -31.18
CA LEU A 91 16.68 2.30 -31.61
C LEU A 91 17.54 1.11 -32.05
N MET A 92 17.31 -0.09 -31.50
CA MET A 92 18.07 -1.30 -31.84
C MET A 92 17.60 -1.96 -33.16
N TRP A 93 16.45 -1.54 -33.68
CA TRP A 93 15.82 -2.05 -34.91
C TRP A 93 15.83 -1.03 -36.07
N VAL A 94 16.40 0.16 -35.87
CA VAL A 94 16.72 1.16 -36.90
C VAL A 94 18.22 1.13 -37.16
#